data_AF-A0A351BIN0-F1
#
_entry.id   AF-A0A351BIN0-F1
#
_cell.length_a   1.000
_cell.length_b   1.000
_cell.length_c   1.000
_cell.angle_alpha   90.00
_cell.angle_beta   90.00
_cell.angle_gamma   90.00
#
_symmetry.space_group_name_H-M   'P 1'
#
loop_
_entity.id
_entity.type
_entity.pdbx_description
1 polymer ?
#
loop_
_entity_poly.entity_id
_entity_poly.type
_entity_poly.pdbx_seq_one_letter_code
_entity_poly.pdbx_strand_id
1 'polypeptide(L)' 'MNENTRSCIYDERQLEPVLDSMAARLAGLLTNDDDIILVGIRRRGVPLADLLAERLARRG' A
#
# COMPACT_ATOMS: atom_id res chain seq x y z
N MET A 1 25.63 -12.81 -13.94
CA MET A 1 24.84 -11.88 -14.78
C MET A 1 23.53 -12.59 -15.09
N ASN A 2 22.46 -12.30 -14.34
CA ASN A 2 21.17 -12.96 -14.55
C ASN A 2 20.20 -11.92 -15.11
N GLU A 3 20.06 -11.92 -16.42
CA GLU A 3 19.29 -10.98 -17.24
C GLU A 3 17.79 -11.34 -17.25
N ASN A 4 17.23 -11.60 -16.06
CA ASN A 4 15.78 -11.73 -15.93
C ASN A 4 15.23 -10.39 -15.45
N THR A 5 15.19 -9.44 -16.37
CA THR A 5 14.59 -8.12 -16.17
C THR A 5 13.09 -8.32 -16.00
N ARG A 6 12.66 -8.63 -14.77
CA ARG A 6 11.24 -8.65 -14.43
C ARG A 6 10.70 -7.26 -14.77
N SER A 7 9.77 -7.17 -15.72
CA SER A 7 9.08 -5.92 -15.99
C SER A 7 8.39 -5.46 -14.72
N CYS A 8 8.96 -4.45 -14.06
CA CYS A 8 8.35 -3.79 -12.92
C CYS A 8 7.51 -2.64 -13.47
N ILE A 9 6.24 -2.61 -13.11
CA ILE A 9 5.30 -1.57 -13.57
C ILE A 9 5.66 -0.21 -12.97
N TYR A 10 6.18 -0.22 -11.74
CA TYR A 10 6.59 0.95 -11.00
C TYR A 10 8.00 0.76 -10.46
N ASP A 11 8.83 1.81 -10.56
CA ASP A 11 9.98 1.95 -9.67
C ASP A 11 9.54 2.44 -8.27
N GLU A 12 10.48 2.52 -7.33
CA GLU A 12 10.21 2.96 -5.96
C GLU A 12 9.56 4.34 -5.89
N ARG A 13 10.00 5.29 -6.72
CA ARG A 13 9.48 6.67 -6.73
C ARG A 13 8.10 6.74 -7.35
N GLN A 14 7.83 5.92 -8.36
CA GLN A 14 6.53 5.80 -9.00
C GLN A 14 5.51 5.07 -8.11
N LEU A 15 5.97 4.19 -7.23
CA LEU A 15 5.11 3.45 -6.31
C LEU A 15 4.54 4.33 -5.19
N GLU A 16 5.32 5.28 -4.68
CA GLU A 16 4.91 6.21 -3.62
C GLU A 16 3.55 6.91 -3.89
N PRO A 17 3.34 7.62 -5.02
CA PRO A 17 2.07 8.28 -5.29
C PRO A 17 0.91 7.30 -5.51
N VAL A 18 1.19 6.07 -5.97
CA VAL A 18 0.18 5.02 -6.11
C VAL A 18 -0.34 4.58 -4.74
N LEU A 19 0.57 4.34 -3.79
CA LEU A 19 0.24 3.96 -2.42
C LEU A 19 -0.51 5.09 -1.69
N ASP A 20 -0.10 6.34 -1.89
CA ASP A 20 -0.77 7.50 -1.30
C ASP A 20 -2.20 7.67 -1.82
N SER A 21 -2.41 7.43 -3.12
CA SER A 21 -3.73 7.43 -3.74
C SER A 21 -4.62 6.30 -3.20
N MET A 22 -4.07 5.09 -3.05
CA MET A 22 -4.77 3.96 -2.44
C MET A 22 -5.19 4.28 -1.00
N ALA A 23 -4.28 4.82 -0.18
CA ALA A 23 -4.57 5.19 1.20
C ALA A 23 -5.64 6.29 1.30
N ALA A 24 -5.58 7.32 0.44
CA ALA A 24 -6.60 8.37 0.40
C ALA A 24 -7.99 7.80 0.07
N ARG A 25 -8.05 6.88 -0.89
CA ARG A 25 -9.29 6.24 -1.31
C ARG A 25 -9.84 5.30 -0.23
N LEU A 26 -8.97 4.57 0.47
CA LEU A 26 -9.37 3.77 1.63
C LEU A 26 -9.92 4.67 2.74
N ALA A 27 -9.22 5.74 3.12
CA ALA A 27 -9.68 6.66 4.15
C ALA A 27 -11.08 7.25 3.85
N GLY A 28 -11.37 7.57 2.58
CA GLY A 28 -12.70 8.04 2.17
C GLY A 28 -13.80 6.97 2.18
N LEU A 29 -13.45 5.68 2.19
CA LEU A 29 -14.41 4.59 2.36
C LEU A 29 -14.67 4.26 3.83
N LEU A 30 -13.69 4.56 4.68
CA LEU A 30 -13.64 4.19 6.09
C LEU A 30 -14.22 5.27 7.02
N THR A 31 -14.90 6.28 6.46
CA THR A 31 -15.40 7.44 7.21
C THR A 31 -16.23 7.03 8.44
N ASN A 32 -15.74 7.40 9.63
CA ASN A 32 -16.28 7.14 10.99
C ASN A 32 -16.01 5.76 11.62
N ASP A 33 -15.18 4.89 11.02
CA ASP A 33 -14.72 3.67 11.68
C ASP A 33 -13.30 3.88 12.24
N ASP A 34 -13.18 3.87 13.57
CA ASP A 34 -11.89 4.07 14.26
C ASP A 34 -11.10 2.75 14.43
N ASP A 35 -11.72 1.59 14.16
CA ASP A 35 -11.14 0.27 14.50
C ASP A 35 -11.12 -0.67 13.30
N ILE A 36 -10.14 -0.46 12.42
CA ILE A 36 -10.03 -1.13 11.13
C ILE A 36 -8.81 -2.06 11.15
N ILE A 37 -9.03 -3.31 10.74
CA ILE A 37 -7.96 -4.29 10.62
C ILE A 37 -7.57 -4.45 9.15
N LEU A 38 -6.30 -4.19 8.85
CA LEU A 38 -5.72 -4.44 7.53
C LEU A 38 -5.02 -5.82 7.51
N VAL A 39 -5.50 -6.73 6.66
CA VAL A 39 -4.96 -8.11 6.58
C VAL A 39 -4.14 -8.30 5.30
N GLY A 40 -2.84 -8.53 5.45
CA GLY A 40 -1.94 -8.85 4.33
C GLY A 40 -1.83 -10.35 4.05
N ILE A 41 -2.02 -10.76 2.79
CA ILE A 41 -1.81 -12.16 2.38
C ILE A 41 -0.30 -12.47 2.31
N ARG A 42 0.13 -13.60 2.88
CA ARG A 42 1.56 -13.99 3.01
C ARG A 42 2.33 -13.87 1.68
N ARG A 43 3.61 -13.50 1.80
CA ARG A 43 4.65 -13.38 0.74
C ARG A 43 4.47 -12.29 -0.31
N ARG A 44 3.27 -11.76 -0.55
CA ARG A 44 3.06 -10.67 -1.53
C ARG A 44 2.13 -9.56 -1.06
N GLY A 45 1.13 -9.90 -0.25
CA GLY A 45 0.18 -8.93 0.31
C GLY A 45 0.65 -8.29 1.61
N VAL A 46 1.47 -8.98 2.42
CA VAL A 46 2.00 -8.43 3.69
C VAL A 46 2.77 -7.13 3.49
N PRO A 47 3.76 -7.04 2.57
CA PRO A 47 4.50 -5.78 2.39
C PRO A 47 3.61 -4.62 1.96
N LEU A 48 2.59 -4.88 1.14
CA LEU A 48 1.64 -3.85 0.71
C LEU A 48 0.73 -3.41 1.88
N ALA A 49 0.28 -4.36 2.71
CA ALA A 49 -0.52 -4.06 3.88
C ALA A 49 0.26 -3.16 4.86
N ASP A 50 1.52 -3.48 5.13
CA ASP A 50 2.38 -2.67 6.01
C ASP A 50 2.52 -1.23 5.47
N LEU A 51 2.83 -1.09 4.17
CA LEU A 51 2.97 0.22 3.50
C LEU A 51 1.69 1.06 3.50
N LEU A 52 0.52 0.41 3.41
CA LEU A 52 -0.78 1.08 3.46
C LEU A 52 -1.18 1.44 4.89
N ALA A 53 -0.88 0.57 5.87
CA ALA A 53 -1.13 0.85 7.28
C ALA A 53 -0.36 2.09 7.75
N GLU A 54 0.93 2.22 7.41
CA GLU A 54 1.72 3.41 7.70
C GLU A 54 1.11 4.69 7.12
N ARG A 55 0.57 4.63 5.90
CA ARG A 55 -0.02 5.79 5.23
C ARG A 55 -1.38 6.16 5.81
N LEU A 56 -2.18 5.18 6.20
CA LEU A 56 -3.46 5.42 6.87
C LEU A 56 -3.23 6.01 8.26
N ALA A 57 -2.25 5.53 9.02
CA ALA A 57 -1.89 6.05 10.33
C ALA A 57 -1.35 7.50 10.30
N ARG A 58 -0.82 7.97 9.16
CA ARG A 58 -0.43 9.38 8.98
C ARG A 58 -1.60 10.31 8.63
N ARG A 59 -2.77 9.76 8.30
CA ARG A 59 -3.93 10.52 7.77
C ARG A 59 -5.07 10.66 8.77
N GLY A 60 -5.23 9.72 9.71
CA GLY A 60 -6.07 9.86 10.91
C GLY A 60 -5.28 10.49 12.04
#